data_AF-A0A932L2Z8-F1
#
_entry.id   AF-A0A932L2Z8-F1
#
_cell.length_a   1.000
_cell.length_b   1.000
_cell.length_c   1.000
_cell.angle_alpha   90.00
_cell.angle_beta   90.00
_cell.angle_gamma   90.00
#
_symmetry.space_group_name_H-M   'P 1'
#
loop_
_entity.id
_entity.type
_entity.pdbx_description
1 polymer ?
#
loop_
_entity_poly.entity_id
_entity_poly.type
_entity_poly.pdbx_seq_one_letter_code
_entity_poly.pdbx_strand_id
1 'polypeptide(L)'
;MIELLNTYFVPVYTSNEDYRHGGCALDDEKAECRRIYLEALNSKLPAGTVHAYVTAPDGHTIDSQHVANAAKVEELTKMLERTVERLKTTAGQPLVQALPQSRPPEAEPGSLVLHLTARNLMRQGDDFVPHRTILGETRSANWGSYAAENWVVLGPDECRKLLPPGAGGQAGTAERTVRSDRIHAVPPGGIPRGPDESGNYERGTTWDLDPDVAARFLTHFYPSTENNDVSKNRIDDQTLRATVLSADDRVVRARLDGSLRMKHTFYHKDDGNFVDATLVGIIEFEPAAARIRSLQLVTSKAVYGANKTVFGVALRSVP
;
A
#
# COMPACT_ATOMS: atom_id res chain seq x y z
N MET A 1 10.00 18.53 16.49
CA MET A 1 10.90 17.55 15.84
C MET A 1 11.05 17.77 14.33
N ILE A 2 9.99 17.64 13.51
CA ILE A 2 10.11 17.78 12.04
C ILE A 2 10.69 19.15 11.65
N GLU A 3 10.21 20.22 12.28
CA GLU A 3 10.74 21.58 12.07
C GLU A 3 12.23 21.69 12.41
N LEU A 4 12.66 21.10 13.54
CA LEU A 4 14.07 21.07 13.95
C LEU A 4 14.94 20.36 12.92
N LEU A 5 14.51 19.18 12.45
CA LEU A 5 15.21 18.43 11.41
C LEU A 5 15.30 19.26 10.12
N ASN A 6 14.20 19.80 9.63
CA ASN A 6 14.17 20.55 8.37
C ASN A 6 14.97 21.86 8.41
N THR A 7 15.13 22.46 9.59
CA THR A 7 15.74 23.79 9.73
C THR A 7 17.26 23.72 9.98
N TYR A 8 17.73 22.67 10.66
CA TYR A 8 19.13 22.58 11.11
C TYR A 8 19.88 21.37 10.59
N PHE A 9 19.20 20.37 10.02
CA PHE A 9 19.80 19.10 9.64
C PHE A 9 19.44 18.71 8.21
N VAL A 10 20.30 17.88 7.61
CA VAL A 10 20.03 17.21 6.33
C VAL A 10 19.91 15.72 6.64
N PRO A 11 18.70 15.17 6.77
CA PRO A 11 18.54 13.74 7.07
C PRO A 11 19.01 12.92 5.86
N VAL A 12 19.93 11.98 6.11
CA VAL A 12 20.40 11.01 5.12
C VAL A 12 19.97 9.62 5.58
N TYR A 13 19.30 8.88 4.70
CA TYR A 13 18.90 7.51 4.95
C TYR A 13 19.87 6.55 4.27
N THR A 14 20.37 5.57 5.03
CA THR A 14 21.22 4.49 4.52
C THR A 14 20.57 3.15 4.82
N SER A 15 20.55 2.25 3.83
CA SER A 15 20.08 0.88 3.99
C SER A 15 21.25 -0.07 4.19
N ASN A 16 21.21 -0.91 5.23
CA ASN A 16 22.24 -1.94 5.42
C ASN A 16 22.34 -2.91 4.23
N GLU A 17 21.23 -3.13 3.51
CA GLU A 17 21.19 -4.02 2.34
C GLU A 17 21.97 -3.44 1.15
N ASP A 18 21.91 -2.13 0.97
CA ASP A 18 22.60 -1.45 -0.14
C ASP A 18 24.10 -1.28 0.19
N TYR A 19 24.44 -1.12 1.46
CA TYR A 19 25.79 -0.80 1.93
C TYR A 19 26.63 -2.01 2.38
N ARG A 20 26.04 -3.22 2.49
CA ARG A 20 26.80 -4.46 2.75
C ARG A 20 27.57 -4.95 1.52
N HIS A 21 28.37 -6.00 1.71
CA HIS A 21 29.05 -6.67 0.59
C HIS A 21 28.02 -7.22 -0.42
N GLY A 22 28.18 -6.86 -1.69
CA GLY A 22 27.24 -7.19 -2.77
C GLY A 22 25.98 -6.32 -2.85
N GLY A 23 25.83 -5.30 -1.97
CA GLY A 23 24.76 -4.31 -2.07
C GLY A 23 24.99 -3.30 -3.21
N CYS A 24 23.94 -2.57 -3.59
CA CYS A 24 23.93 -1.69 -4.77
C CYS A 24 24.50 -0.28 -4.55
N ALA A 25 24.83 0.12 -3.31
CA ALA A 25 25.44 1.42 -3.05
C ALA A 25 26.82 1.55 -3.71
N LEU A 26 27.22 2.78 -4.03
CA LEU A 26 28.53 3.04 -4.63
C LEU A 26 29.66 2.75 -3.62
N ASP A 27 30.86 2.45 -4.12
CA ASP A 27 31.98 2.05 -3.26
C ASP A 27 32.46 3.19 -2.34
N ASP A 28 32.38 4.43 -2.81
CA ASP A 28 32.69 5.63 -2.03
C ASP A 28 31.65 5.88 -0.92
N GLU A 29 30.36 5.71 -1.21
CA GLU A 29 29.29 5.77 -0.21
C GLU A 29 29.48 4.70 0.87
N LYS A 30 29.79 3.46 0.48
CA LYS A 30 30.12 2.36 1.40
C LYS A 30 31.31 2.70 2.29
N ALA A 31 32.38 3.25 1.70
CA ALA A 31 33.56 3.67 2.44
C ALA A 31 33.23 4.77 3.45
N GLU A 32 32.40 5.75 3.07
CA GLU A 32 31.99 6.85 3.94
C GLU A 32 31.10 6.39 5.10
N CYS A 33 30.10 5.55 4.83
CA CYS A 33 29.27 4.95 5.88
C CYS A 33 30.13 4.15 6.90
N ARG A 34 31.13 3.42 6.40
CA ARG A 34 32.08 2.69 7.25
C ARG A 34 32.99 3.63 8.04
N ARG A 35 33.42 4.75 7.45
CA ARG A 35 34.22 5.79 8.13
C ARG A 35 33.45 6.37 9.31
N ILE A 36 32.20 6.78 9.12
CA ILE A 36 31.32 7.34 10.16
C ILE A 36 31.16 6.35 11.33
N TYR A 37 30.89 5.08 11.02
CA TYR A 37 30.76 4.01 12.02
C TYR A 37 32.04 3.82 12.85
N LEU A 38 33.20 3.73 12.18
CA LEU A 38 34.49 3.56 12.87
C LEU A 38 34.88 4.79 13.68
N GLU A 39 34.59 5.99 13.18
CA GLU A 39 34.83 7.24 13.90
C GLU A 39 33.98 7.33 15.18
N ALA A 40 32.71 6.93 15.13
CA ALA A 40 31.85 6.86 16.31
C ALA A 40 32.45 5.95 17.38
N LEU A 41 32.89 4.74 16.99
CA LEU A 41 33.56 3.80 17.90
C LEU A 41 34.84 4.38 18.50
N ASN A 42 35.70 4.98 17.68
CA ASN A 42 36.94 5.60 18.14
C ASN A 42 36.70 6.76 19.11
N SER A 43 35.59 7.49 18.92
CA SER A 43 35.15 8.59 19.78
C SER A 43 34.34 8.12 20.99
N LYS A 44 34.22 6.80 21.21
CA LYS A 44 33.44 6.17 22.29
C LYS A 44 31.95 6.55 22.28
N LEU A 45 31.42 6.89 21.12
CA LEU A 45 29.99 7.09 20.91
C LEU A 45 29.30 5.74 20.65
N PRO A 46 27.99 5.59 20.96
CA PRO A 46 27.23 4.39 20.61
C PRO A 46 27.27 4.11 19.09
N ALA A 47 27.53 2.88 18.69
CA ALA A 47 27.53 2.50 17.28
C ALA A 47 26.96 1.10 17.08
N GLY A 48 26.36 0.86 15.92
CA GLY A 48 25.76 -0.42 15.57
C GLY A 48 25.10 -0.39 14.21
N THR A 49 24.48 -1.52 13.84
CA THR A 49 23.84 -1.73 12.54
C THR A 49 22.53 -0.96 12.36
N VAL A 50 21.87 -0.56 13.45
CA VAL A 50 20.66 0.28 13.39
C VAL A 50 20.82 1.46 14.36
N HIS A 51 21.37 2.56 13.85
CA HIS A 51 21.74 3.75 14.62
C HIS A 51 21.45 5.03 13.83
N ALA A 52 21.21 6.12 14.56
CA ALA A 52 21.31 7.47 14.04
C ALA A 52 22.71 8.01 14.39
N TYR A 53 23.37 8.62 13.41
CA TYR A 53 24.62 9.35 13.59
C TYR A 53 24.37 10.80 13.22
N VAL A 54 25.04 11.73 13.91
CA VAL A 54 25.05 13.14 13.55
C VAL A 54 26.47 13.52 13.20
N THR A 55 26.67 14.04 11.99
CA THR A 55 27.96 14.52 11.50
C THR A 55 27.96 16.05 11.44
N ALA A 56 29.12 16.64 11.73
CA ALA A 56 29.37 18.05 11.50
C ALA A 56 29.59 18.33 10.00
N PRO A 57 29.52 19.59 9.55
CA PRO A 57 29.73 19.95 8.14
C PRO A 57 31.11 19.57 7.56
N ASP A 58 32.10 19.33 8.42
CA ASP A 58 33.44 18.83 8.06
C ASP A 58 33.51 17.29 7.95
N GLY A 59 32.39 16.60 8.19
CA GLY A 59 32.24 15.15 8.11
C GLY A 59 32.49 14.41 9.43
N HIS A 60 32.93 15.08 10.50
CA HIS A 60 33.22 14.40 11.77
C HIS A 60 31.94 13.98 12.51
N THR A 61 31.89 12.73 12.99
CA THR A 61 30.78 12.26 13.83
C THR A 61 30.81 12.93 15.21
N ILE A 62 29.73 13.60 15.59
CA ILE A 62 29.67 14.42 16.82
C ILE A 62 28.73 13.89 17.90
N ASP A 63 27.70 13.14 17.52
CA ASP A 63 26.78 12.45 18.42
C ASP A 63 26.20 11.22 17.69
N SER A 64 25.69 10.26 18.46
CA SER A 64 25.02 9.08 17.89
C SER A 64 24.09 8.42 18.91
N GLN A 65 23.09 7.72 18.39
CA GLN A 65 22.08 7.10 19.21
C GLN A 65 21.54 5.81 18.59
N HIS A 66 21.45 4.75 19.40
CA HIS A 66 20.81 3.50 19.00
C HIS A 66 19.34 3.77 18.61
N VAL A 67 18.85 3.14 17.54
CA VAL A 67 17.51 3.41 16.98
C VAL A 67 16.38 3.27 18.01
N ALA A 68 16.50 2.33 18.96
CA ALA A 68 15.52 2.15 20.02
C ALA A 68 15.32 3.38 20.92
N ASN A 69 16.35 4.22 21.05
CA ASN A 69 16.27 5.49 21.76
C ASN A 69 15.92 6.62 20.78
N ALA A 70 16.52 6.65 19.58
CA ALA A 70 16.23 7.67 18.57
C ALA A 70 14.77 7.62 18.05
N ALA A 71 14.09 6.48 18.18
CA ALA A 71 12.67 6.35 17.88
C ALA A 71 11.76 7.02 18.93
N LYS A 72 12.32 7.52 20.04
CA LYS A 72 11.62 8.34 21.03
C LYS A 72 11.82 9.81 20.71
N VAL A 73 10.72 10.52 20.47
CA VAL A 73 10.73 11.91 20.01
C VAL A 73 11.53 12.80 20.96
N GLU A 74 11.38 12.60 22.26
CA GLU A 74 12.04 13.39 23.30
C GLU A 74 13.55 13.14 23.31
N GLU A 75 13.97 11.90 23.17
CA GLU A 75 15.39 11.52 23.21
C GLU A 75 16.13 11.95 21.95
N LEU A 76 15.51 11.80 20.78
CA LEU A 76 16.05 12.31 19.52
C LEU A 76 16.10 13.84 19.53
N THR A 77 15.03 14.50 19.98
CA THR A 77 14.99 15.98 20.07
C THR A 77 16.11 16.50 20.96
N LYS A 78 16.33 15.90 22.13
CA LYS A 78 17.47 16.25 23.01
C LYS A 78 18.82 16.10 22.30
N MET A 79 19.03 15.03 21.52
CA MET A 79 20.28 14.83 20.77
C MET A 79 20.51 15.94 19.73
N LEU A 80 19.46 16.28 18.98
CA LEU A 80 19.50 17.30 17.95
C LEU A 80 19.69 18.70 18.55
N GLU A 81 18.97 19.06 19.60
CA GLU A 81 19.10 20.36 20.27
C GLU A 81 20.51 20.57 20.87
N ARG A 82 21.05 19.57 21.57
CA ARG A 82 22.44 19.62 22.05
C ARG A 82 23.45 19.81 20.93
N THR A 83 23.18 19.19 19.76
CA THR A 83 24.03 19.35 18.58
C THR A 83 23.98 20.79 18.05
N VAL A 84 22.78 21.36 17.89
CA VAL A 84 22.61 22.75 17.46
C VAL A 84 23.33 23.71 18.41
N GLU A 85 23.19 23.51 19.72
CA GLU A 85 23.86 24.32 20.74
C GLU A 85 25.39 24.19 20.66
N ARG A 86 25.92 22.96 20.57
CA ARG A 86 27.35 22.68 20.50
C ARG A 86 28.00 23.29 19.25
N LEU A 87 27.35 23.18 18.10
CA LEU A 87 27.85 23.71 16.83
C LEU A 87 27.55 25.20 16.65
N LYS A 88 26.65 25.77 17.45
CA LYS A 88 26.13 27.13 17.28
C LYS A 88 25.55 27.35 15.88
N THR A 89 24.88 26.33 15.35
CA THR A 89 24.30 26.35 14.01
C THR A 89 23.15 27.35 13.95
N THR A 90 23.07 28.13 12.89
CA THR A 90 21.94 29.04 12.65
C THR A 90 20.82 28.31 11.91
N ALA A 91 19.58 28.72 12.15
CA ALA A 91 18.42 28.19 11.45
C ALA A 91 18.54 28.48 9.94
N GLY A 92 18.50 27.43 9.12
CA GLY A 92 18.43 27.52 7.68
C GLY A 92 16.98 27.61 7.18
N GLN A 93 16.83 27.91 5.89
CA GLN A 93 15.56 27.64 5.21
C GLN A 93 15.40 26.12 5.06
N PRO A 94 14.17 25.57 5.17
CA PRO A 94 13.93 24.17 4.88
C PRO A 94 14.49 23.78 3.52
N LEU A 95 15.38 22.78 3.50
CA LEU A 95 16.03 22.33 2.25
C LEU A 95 15.00 21.84 1.22
N VAL A 96 13.93 21.22 1.72
CA VAL A 96 12.82 20.70 0.91
C VAL A 96 11.50 21.14 1.53
N GLN A 97 10.55 21.54 0.67
CA GLN A 97 9.17 21.73 1.09
C GLN A 97 8.60 20.39 1.57
N ALA A 98 7.84 20.38 2.66
CA ALA A 98 7.15 19.17 3.09
C ALA A 98 6.18 18.70 2.00
N LEU A 99 6.35 17.47 1.53
CA LEU A 99 5.49 16.83 0.54
C LEU A 99 4.80 15.62 1.19
N PRO A 100 3.64 15.17 0.66
CA PRO A 100 3.09 13.88 1.04
C PRO A 100 4.14 12.77 0.88
N GLN A 101 4.20 11.86 1.85
CA GLN A 101 5.14 10.73 1.84
C GLN A 101 4.99 9.85 0.59
N SER A 102 3.76 9.77 0.08
CA SER A 102 3.39 8.96 -1.06
C SER A 102 2.61 9.82 -2.06
N ARG A 103 2.98 9.77 -3.34
CA ARG A 103 2.33 10.50 -4.44
C ARG A 103 1.88 9.53 -5.50
N PRO A 104 0.73 9.76 -6.15
CA PRO A 104 0.32 8.95 -7.28
C PRO A 104 1.41 9.02 -8.37
N PRO A 105 1.75 7.89 -8.99
CA PRO A 105 2.64 7.87 -10.15
C PRO A 105 1.97 8.56 -11.34
N GLU A 106 2.79 9.00 -12.30
CA GLU A 106 2.28 9.44 -13.60
C GLU A 106 1.58 8.26 -14.31
N ALA A 107 0.49 8.56 -15.01
CA ALA A 107 -0.28 7.57 -15.74
C ALA A 107 -0.80 8.17 -17.05
N GLU A 108 -0.86 7.33 -18.08
CA GLU A 108 -1.40 7.74 -19.38
C GLU A 108 -2.93 7.93 -19.33
N PRO A 109 -3.50 8.78 -20.21
CA PRO A 109 -4.94 8.98 -20.27
C PRO A 109 -5.73 7.67 -20.42
N GLY A 110 -6.75 7.49 -19.58
CA GLY A 110 -7.58 6.29 -19.56
C GLY A 110 -7.06 5.16 -18.67
N SER A 111 -5.86 5.31 -18.07
CA SER A 111 -5.38 4.42 -17.01
C SER A 111 -6.18 4.60 -15.72
N LEU A 112 -6.17 3.56 -14.89
CA LEU A 112 -6.71 3.58 -13.54
C LEU A 112 -5.56 3.55 -12.53
N VAL A 113 -5.37 4.64 -11.79
CA VAL A 113 -4.39 4.71 -10.70
C VAL A 113 -5.06 4.27 -9.41
N LEU A 114 -4.50 3.24 -8.77
CA LEU A 114 -5.00 2.65 -7.54
C LEU A 114 -4.06 2.98 -6.39
N HIS A 115 -4.62 3.50 -5.30
CA HIS A 115 -3.94 3.65 -4.02
C HIS A 115 -4.35 2.53 -3.09
N LEU A 116 -3.36 1.83 -2.53
CA LEU A 116 -3.56 0.77 -1.55
C LEU A 116 -2.92 1.16 -0.21
N THR A 117 -3.64 0.90 0.87
CA THR A 117 -3.15 1.08 2.25
C THR A 117 -3.44 -0.18 3.06
N ALA A 118 -2.40 -0.77 3.66
CA ALA A 118 -2.52 -1.91 4.58
C ALA A 118 -2.12 -1.52 6.00
N ARG A 119 -2.83 -2.04 7.00
CA ARG A 119 -2.57 -1.78 8.43
C ARG A 119 -2.84 -3.02 9.28
N ASN A 120 -2.00 -3.26 10.28
CA ASN A 120 -2.39 -4.22 11.32
C ASN A 120 -3.55 -3.66 12.13
N LEU A 121 -4.47 -4.55 12.51
CA LEU A 121 -5.63 -4.21 13.31
C LEU A 121 -5.51 -4.86 14.67
N MET A 122 -6.04 -4.19 15.68
CA MET A 122 -6.20 -4.72 17.02
C MET A 122 -7.67 -4.69 17.40
N ARG A 123 -8.09 -5.67 18.20
CA ARG A 123 -9.44 -5.71 18.73
C ARG A 123 -9.60 -4.65 19.81
N GLN A 124 -10.64 -3.82 19.69
CA GLN A 124 -11.06 -2.85 20.69
C GLN A 124 -12.57 -3.02 20.91
N GLY A 125 -12.93 -3.75 21.98
CA GLY A 125 -14.31 -4.16 22.19
C GLY A 125 -14.76 -5.14 21.10
N ASP A 126 -15.85 -4.80 20.40
CA ASP A 126 -16.40 -5.58 19.30
C ASP A 126 -15.87 -5.15 17.92
N ASP A 127 -15.07 -4.08 17.88
CA ASP A 127 -14.51 -3.53 16.65
C ASP A 127 -13.03 -3.91 16.47
N PHE A 128 -12.59 -3.85 15.22
CA PHE A 128 -11.18 -3.84 14.87
C PHE A 128 -10.77 -2.43 14.50
N VAL A 129 -9.75 -1.91 15.18
CA VAL A 129 -9.20 -0.59 14.92
C VAL A 129 -7.76 -0.70 14.43
N PRO A 130 -7.27 0.24 13.60
CA PRO A 130 -5.87 0.29 13.26
C PRO A 130 -4.99 0.29 14.49
N HIS A 131 -3.99 -0.60 14.53
CA HIS A 131 -2.98 -0.59 15.57
C HIS A 131 -2.25 0.76 15.50
N ARG A 132 -2.44 1.58 16.53
CA ARG A 132 -1.78 2.89 16.64
C ARG A 132 -0.59 2.78 17.55
N THR A 133 0.51 3.27 17.05
CA THR A 133 1.78 3.28 17.76
C THR A 133 2.09 4.73 18.05
N ILE A 134 2.23 5.04 19.35
CA ILE A 134 2.62 6.36 19.77
C ILE A 134 4.14 6.37 19.73
N LEU A 135 4.69 7.14 18.79
CA LEU A 135 6.13 7.29 18.61
C LEU A 135 6.74 7.73 19.95
N GLY A 136 7.68 6.93 20.47
CA GLY A 136 8.35 7.16 21.75
C GLY A 136 7.76 6.49 22.99
N GLU A 137 6.49 6.09 22.97
CA GLU A 137 5.87 5.38 24.11
C GLU A 137 5.88 3.86 23.92
N THR A 138 5.69 3.43 22.67
CA THR A 138 5.66 2.01 22.31
C THR A 138 7.05 1.55 21.89
N ARG A 139 7.49 0.37 22.35
CA ARG A 139 8.80 -0.19 21.95
C ARG A 139 8.87 -0.22 20.41
N SER A 140 9.91 0.44 19.88
CA SER A 140 10.14 0.84 18.49
C SER A 140 10.35 -0.30 17.48
N ALA A 141 9.76 -1.48 17.68
CA ALA A 141 10.05 -2.68 16.91
C ALA A 141 8.81 -3.33 16.29
N ASN A 142 7.63 -2.72 16.39
CA ASN A 142 6.45 -3.29 15.75
C ASN A 142 6.27 -2.71 14.34
N TRP A 143 6.74 -3.40 13.31
CA TRP A 143 6.50 -3.06 11.90
C TRP A 143 5.02 -2.87 11.57
N GLY A 144 4.14 -3.54 12.32
CA GLY A 144 2.69 -3.40 12.23
C GLY A 144 2.12 -2.03 12.58
N SER A 145 2.96 -1.13 13.09
CA SER A 145 2.61 0.23 13.51
C SER A 145 2.34 1.17 12.35
N TYR A 146 3.01 0.92 11.23
CA TYR A 146 3.00 1.81 10.09
C TYR A 146 2.09 1.24 9.02
N ALA A 147 1.39 2.13 8.32
CA ALA A 147 0.67 1.73 7.14
C ALA A 147 1.69 1.38 6.04
N ALA A 148 1.48 0.26 5.36
CA ALA A 148 2.11 0.04 4.08
C ALA A 148 1.26 0.71 3.01
N GLU A 149 1.88 1.52 2.15
CA GLU A 149 1.23 2.22 1.05
C GLU A 149 1.83 1.78 -0.27
N ASN A 150 0.98 1.52 -1.27
CA ASN A 150 1.41 1.14 -2.60
C ASN A 150 0.54 1.83 -3.66
N TRP A 151 1.13 2.05 -4.83
CA TRP A 151 0.43 2.54 -6.01
C TRP A 151 0.49 1.49 -7.11
N VAL A 152 -0.65 1.25 -7.76
CA VAL A 152 -0.75 0.36 -8.93
C VAL A 152 -1.38 1.15 -10.06
N VAL A 153 -0.74 1.17 -11.22
CA VAL A 153 -1.31 1.73 -12.45
C VAL A 153 -1.76 0.59 -13.34
N LEU A 154 -3.05 0.58 -13.67
CA LEU A 154 -3.61 -0.29 -14.69
C LEU A 154 -3.81 0.51 -15.96
N GLY A 155 -3.21 0.06 -17.06
CA GLY A 155 -3.38 0.68 -18.37
C GLY A 155 -4.80 0.47 -18.92
N PRO A 156 -5.20 1.19 -19.97
CA PRO A 156 -6.54 1.11 -20.55
C PRO A 156 -6.95 -0.33 -20.94
N ASP A 157 -6.02 -1.10 -21.51
CA ASP A 157 -6.30 -2.49 -21.93
C ASP A 157 -6.51 -3.41 -20.73
N GLU A 158 -5.77 -3.21 -19.64
CA GLU A 158 -5.96 -3.93 -18.39
C GLU A 158 -7.29 -3.56 -17.72
N CYS A 159 -7.65 -2.28 -17.73
CA CYS A 159 -8.96 -1.82 -17.23
C CYS A 159 -10.11 -2.51 -17.96
N ARG A 160 -10.04 -2.69 -19.29
CA ARG A 160 -11.08 -3.38 -20.06
C ARG A 160 -11.25 -4.84 -19.64
N LYS A 161 -10.17 -5.54 -19.27
CA LYS A 161 -10.21 -6.93 -18.81
C LYS A 161 -10.92 -7.11 -17.45
N LEU A 162 -11.07 -6.04 -16.68
CA LEU A 162 -11.84 -6.06 -15.43
C LEU A 162 -13.36 -5.90 -15.65
N LEU A 163 -13.77 -5.50 -16.85
CA LEU A 163 -15.16 -5.27 -17.21
C LEU A 163 -15.81 -6.56 -17.74
N PRO A 164 -17.15 -6.68 -17.65
CA PRO A 164 -17.85 -7.81 -18.24
C PRO A 164 -17.63 -7.85 -19.76
N PRO A 165 -17.70 -9.04 -20.38
CA PRO A 165 -17.72 -9.19 -21.83
C PRO A 165 -18.75 -8.25 -22.47
N GLY A 166 -18.41 -7.66 -23.63
CA GLY A 166 -19.29 -6.73 -24.37
C GLY A 166 -19.20 -5.26 -23.94
N ALA A 167 -18.50 -4.92 -22.84
CA ALA A 167 -18.24 -3.52 -22.51
C ALA A 167 -17.43 -2.85 -23.64
N GLY A 168 -17.89 -1.67 -24.10
CA GLY A 168 -17.30 -0.94 -25.22
C GLY A 168 -17.70 -1.45 -26.62
N GLY A 169 -18.54 -2.49 -26.69
CA GLY A 169 -19.21 -2.83 -27.94
C GLY A 169 -20.09 -1.66 -28.38
N GLN A 170 -20.07 -1.32 -29.68
CA GLN A 170 -21.02 -0.36 -30.22
C GLN A 170 -22.41 -0.85 -29.86
N ALA A 171 -23.13 -0.09 -29.03
CA ALA A 171 -24.53 -0.33 -28.78
C ALA A 171 -25.21 -0.38 -30.15
N GLY A 172 -25.47 -1.59 -30.65
CA GLY A 172 -26.19 -1.77 -31.88
C GLY A 172 -27.45 -0.93 -31.75
N THR A 173 -27.76 -0.17 -32.79
CA THR A 173 -28.95 0.69 -32.91
C THR A 173 -30.25 -0.13 -32.92
N ALA A 174 -30.37 -1.13 -32.07
CA ALA A 174 -31.59 -1.84 -31.78
C ALA A 174 -32.51 -0.85 -31.06
N GLU A 175 -33.58 -0.44 -31.77
CA GLU A 175 -34.66 0.36 -31.22
C GLU A 175 -35.11 -0.22 -29.89
N ARG A 176 -34.72 0.46 -28.82
CA ARG A 176 -35.06 0.10 -27.45
C ARG A 176 -36.54 0.37 -27.26
N THR A 177 -37.37 -0.64 -27.52
CA THR A 177 -38.78 -0.59 -27.19
C THR A 177 -38.86 -0.63 -25.66
N VAL A 178 -39.01 0.54 -25.03
CA VAL A 178 -39.14 0.69 -23.58
C VAL A 178 -40.43 -0.01 -23.15
N ARG A 179 -40.33 -1.29 -22.74
CA ARG A 179 -41.38 -1.95 -21.98
C ARG A 179 -41.29 -1.48 -20.55
N SER A 180 -41.99 -0.38 -20.28
CA SER A 180 -42.32 0.07 -18.93
C SER A 180 -43.10 -1.02 -18.20
N ASP A 181 -42.73 -1.27 -16.94
CA ASP A 181 -43.52 -1.94 -15.90
C ASP A 181 -43.70 -3.47 -15.99
N ARG A 182 -42.70 -4.20 -15.46
CA ARG A 182 -42.96 -5.36 -14.61
C ARG A 182 -41.74 -5.67 -13.73
N ILE A 183 -41.80 -5.22 -12.47
CA ILE A 183 -40.90 -5.69 -11.41
C ILE A 183 -41.28 -7.15 -11.14
N HIS A 184 -40.61 -8.09 -11.81
CA HIS A 184 -40.69 -9.50 -11.45
C HIS A 184 -39.83 -9.72 -10.21
N ALA A 185 -40.46 -10.17 -9.12
CA ALA A 185 -39.75 -10.67 -7.95
C ALA A 185 -38.83 -11.82 -8.38
N VAL A 186 -37.52 -11.68 -8.11
CA VAL A 186 -36.53 -12.72 -8.40
C VAL A 186 -36.78 -13.89 -7.43
N PRO A 187 -37.05 -15.11 -7.93
CA PRO A 187 -37.23 -16.27 -7.06
C PRO A 187 -35.88 -16.63 -6.39
N PRO A 188 -35.88 -16.98 -5.09
CA PRO A 188 -34.68 -17.46 -4.42
C PRO A 188 -34.25 -18.80 -5.03
N GLY A 189 -33.02 -18.87 -5.56
CA GLY A 189 -32.42 -20.10 -6.09
C GLY A 189 -32.19 -20.15 -7.62
N GLY A 190 -32.42 -19.05 -8.34
CA GLY A 190 -32.05 -18.97 -9.77
C GLY A 190 -30.53 -18.99 -9.98
N ILE A 191 -30.07 -19.80 -10.93
CA ILE A 191 -28.66 -19.81 -11.38
C ILE A 191 -28.31 -18.40 -11.89
N PRO A 192 -27.16 -17.81 -11.47
CA PRO A 192 -26.73 -16.50 -11.97
C PRO A 192 -26.68 -16.52 -13.51
N ARG A 193 -27.37 -15.56 -14.15
CA ARG A 193 -27.23 -15.34 -15.59
C ARG A 193 -25.97 -14.51 -15.83
N GLY A 194 -25.10 -15.01 -16.71
CA GLY A 194 -24.00 -14.21 -17.25
C GLY A 194 -24.53 -13.02 -18.07
N PRO A 195 -23.69 -12.02 -18.36
CA PRO A 195 -24.05 -10.93 -19.26
C PRO A 195 -24.46 -11.50 -20.62
N ASP A 196 -25.56 -10.99 -21.19
CA ASP A 196 -25.89 -11.32 -22.57
C ASP A 196 -24.98 -10.55 -23.54
N GLU A 197 -24.80 -11.08 -24.75
CA GLU A 197 -23.97 -10.44 -25.79
C GLU A 197 -24.54 -9.08 -26.25
N SER A 198 -25.74 -8.72 -25.79
CA SER A 198 -26.40 -7.46 -26.15
C SER A 198 -25.92 -6.26 -25.33
N GLY A 199 -25.02 -6.48 -24.36
CA GLY A 199 -24.48 -5.42 -23.52
C GLY A 199 -25.51 -4.85 -22.55
N ASN A 200 -26.59 -5.59 -22.26
CA ASN A 200 -27.56 -5.21 -21.24
C ASN A 200 -27.09 -5.72 -19.87
N TYR A 201 -26.81 -4.79 -18.96
CA TYR A 201 -26.37 -5.08 -17.60
C TYR A 201 -27.58 -5.11 -16.67
N GLU A 202 -28.22 -6.26 -16.54
CA GLU A 202 -29.32 -6.44 -15.61
C GLU A 202 -28.81 -6.57 -14.16
N ARG A 203 -29.63 -6.15 -13.19
CA ARG A 203 -29.32 -6.38 -11.78
C ARG A 203 -29.17 -7.88 -11.53
N GLY A 204 -28.08 -8.27 -10.88
CA GLY A 204 -27.75 -9.66 -10.62
C GLY A 204 -26.89 -10.33 -11.69
N THR A 205 -26.61 -9.67 -12.82
CA THR A 205 -25.59 -10.14 -13.77
C THR A 205 -24.25 -10.26 -13.05
N THR A 206 -23.55 -11.38 -13.27
CA THR A 206 -22.24 -11.65 -12.63
C THR A 206 -21.16 -11.95 -13.65
N TRP A 207 -19.93 -11.55 -13.34
CA TRP A 207 -18.73 -11.97 -14.07
C TRP A 207 -17.53 -12.09 -13.11
N ASP A 208 -16.58 -12.93 -13.47
CA ASP A 208 -15.29 -13.00 -12.77
C ASP A 208 -14.33 -11.97 -13.39
N LEU A 209 -13.58 -11.25 -12.57
CA LEU A 209 -12.54 -10.35 -13.05
C LEU A 209 -11.37 -11.17 -13.59
N ASP A 210 -10.67 -10.62 -14.59
CA ASP A 210 -9.45 -11.24 -15.12
C ASP A 210 -8.43 -11.47 -13.99
N PRO A 211 -8.01 -12.73 -13.76
CA PRO A 211 -7.18 -13.08 -12.61
C PRO A 211 -5.79 -12.46 -12.71
N ASP A 212 -5.22 -12.32 -13.90
CA ASP A 212 -3.86 -11.78 -14.05
C ASP A 212 -3.84 -10.27 -13.77
N VAL A 213 -4.87 -9.55 -14.23
CA VAL A 213 -5.03 -8.12 -13.90
C VAL A 213 -5.37 -7.94 -12.42
N ALA A 214 -6.23 -8.78 -11.84
CA ALA A 214 -6.54 -8.73 -10.41
C ALA A 214 -5.28 -8.98 -9.55
N ALA A 215 -4.44 -9.93 -9.95
CA ALA A 215 -3.19 -10.25 -9.26
C ALA A 215 -2.28 -9.03 -9.15
N ARG A 216 -2.27 -8.10 -10.13
CA ARG A 216 -1.43 -6.89 -10.09
C ARG A 216 -1.63 -6.03 -8.85
N PHE A 217 -2.83 -6.00 -8.29
CA PHE A 217 -3.08 -5.29 -7.04
C PHE A 217 -3.26 -6.22 -5.85
N LEU A 218 -3.74 -7.45 -6.04
CA LEU A 218 -3.90 -8.43 -4.95
C LEU A 218 -2.56 -8.90 -4.36
N THR A 219 -1.47 -8.86 -5.14
CA THR A 219 -0.11 -9.12 -4.61
C THR A 219 0.32 -8.15 -3.51
N HIS A 220 -0.37 -7.02 -3.34
CA HIS A 220 -0.11 -6.02 -2.30
C HIS A 220 -1.05 -6.15 -1.09
N PHE A 221 -1.93 -7.17 -1.03
CA PHE A 221 -2.87 -7.37 0.07
C PHE A 221 -2.23 -8.15 1.23
N TYR A 222 -1.21 -7.56 1.85
CA TYR A 222 -0.52 -8.13 3.01
C TYR A 222 -0.22 -7.02 4.04
N PRO A 223 -0.05 -7.36 5.34
CA PRO A 223 0.28 -6.35 6.35
C PRO A 223 1.73 -5.87 6.20
N SER A 224 2.09 -4.77 6.87
CA SER A 224 3.49 -4.36 6.98
C SER A 224 4.33 -5.46 7.63
N THR A 225 5.36 -5.96 6.93
CA THR A 225 6.35 -6.92 7.42
C THR A 225 7.77 -6.37 7.22
N GLU A 226 8.80 -7.13 7.60
CA GLU A 226 10.19 -6.77 7.30
C GLU A 226 10.54 -6.96 5.81
N ASN A 227 9.76 -7.76 5.10
CA ASN A 227 9.98 -8.05 3.69
C ASN A 227 9.00 -7.25 2.81
N ASN A 228 9.53 -6.27 2.09
CA ASN A 228 8.76 -5.46 1.15
C ASN A 228 8.95 -5.89 -0.32
N ASP A 229 9.59 -7.03 -0.57
CA ASP A 229 9.83 -7.55 -1.90
C ASP A 229 8.60 -8.30 -2.43
N VAL A 230 7.78 -7.58 -3.21
CA VAL A 230 6.55 -8.09 -3.83
C VAL A 230 6.82 -9.25 -4.79
N SER A 231 8.03 -9.36 -5.37
CA SER A 231 8.37 -10.45 -6.29
C SER A 231 8.41 -11.83 -5.62
N LYS A 232 8.49 -11.85 -4.29
CA LYS A 232 8.43 -13.08 -3.47
C LYS A 232 7.01 -13.50 -3.13
N ASN A 233 6.01 -12.68 -3.45
CA ASN A 233 4.63 -13.03 -3.21
C ASN A 233 4.17 -14.05 -4.25
N ARG A 234 3.47 -15.07 -3.80
CA ARG A 234 2.87 -16.09 -4.68
C ARG A 234 1.42 -16.27 -4.29
N ILE A 235 0.53 -16.00 -5.25
CA ILE A 235 -0.91 -16.22 -5.06
C ILE A 235 -1.17 -17.70 -5.29
N ASP A 236 -1.64 -18.38 -4.24
CA ASP A 236 -2.00 -19.80 -4.30
C ASP A 236 -3.47 -19.97 -4.71
N ASP A 237 -4.33 -19.06 -4.27
CA ASP A 237 -5.74 -18.99 -4.64
C ASP A 237 -6.22 -17.54 -4.65
N GLN A 238 -7.03 -17.17 -5.63
CA GLN A 238 -7.71 -15.89 -5.66
C GLN A 238 -9.05 -15.98 -6.37
N THR A 239 -10.02 -15.24 -5.86
CA THR A 239 -11.28 -15.00 -6.56
C THR A 239 -11.65 -13.53 -6.44
N LEU A 240 -12.20 -12.96 -7.51
CA LEU A 240 -12.81 -11.64 -7.47
C LEU A 240 -13.96 -11.60 -8.46
N ARG A 241 -15.18 -11.67 -7.94
CA ARG A 241 -16.41 -11.72 -8.72
C ARG A 241 -17.18 -10.43 -8.58
N ALA A 242 -17.66 -9.91 -9.69
CA ALA A 242 -18.55 -8.78 -9.73
C ALA A 242 -20.02 -9.21 -9.88
N THR A 243 -20.92 -8.50 -9.22
CA THR A 243 -22.38 -8.66 -9.35
C THR A 243 -23.04 -7.29 -9.53
N VAL A 244 -23.75 -7.07 -10.65
CA VAL A 244 -24.43 -5.80 -10.91
C VAL A 244 -25.47 -5.51 -9.82
N LEU A 245 -25.31 -4.38 -9.15
CA LEU A 245 -26.26 -3.86 -8.16
C LEU A 245 -27.32 -2.98 -8.82
N SER A 246 -26.87 -2.13 -9.74
CA SER A 246 -27.70 -1.19 -10.50
C SER A 246 -27.03 -0.85 -11.81
N ALA A 247 -27.84 -0.60 -12.84
CA ALA A 247 -27.36 -0.11 -14.13
C ALA A 247 -28.34 0.94 -14.68
N ASP A 248 -27.77 2.00 -15.24
CA ASP A 248 -28.46 2.92 -16.12
C ASP A 248 -27.65 3.08 -17.42
N ASP A 249 -28.09 3.97 -18.31
CA ASP A 249 -27.49 4.17 -19.63
C ASP A 249 -26.06 4.73 -19.57
N ARG A 250 -25.65 5.28 -18.43
CA ARG A 250 -24.35 5.94 -18.24
C ARG A 250 -23.41 5.15 -17.34
N VAL A 251 -23.93 4.50 -16.30
CA VAL A 251 -23.11 3.87 -15.28
C VAL A 251 -23.70 2.52 -14.85
N VAL A 252 -22.82 1.53 -14.81
CA VAL A 252 -23.07 0.27 -14.12
C VAL A 252 -22.31 0.29 -12.80
N ARG A 253 -23.01 -0.02 -11.70
CA ARG A 253 -22.41 -0.24 -10.39
C ARG A 253 -22.53 -1.71 -10.04
N ALA A 254 -21.40 -2.35 -9.76
CA ALA A 254 -21.35 -3.74 -9.33
C ALA A 254 -20.61 -3.91 -8.00
N ARG A 255 -21.10 -4.85 -7.19
CA ARG A 255 -20.44 -5.31 -5.98
C ARG A 255 -19.34 -6.29 -6.34
N LEU A 256 -18.19 -6.14 -5.69
CA LEU A 256 -17.10 -7.10 -5.74
C LEU A 256 -17.13 -7.96 -4.48
N ASP A 257 -17.03 -9.27 -4.65
CA ASP A 257 -16.81 -10.24 -3.58
C ASP A 257 -15.63 -11.14 -3.98
N GLY A 258 -14.72 -11.41 -3.05
CA GLY A 258 -13.53 -12.17 -3.36
C GLY A 258 -12.86 -12.84 -2.17
N SER A 259 -11.89 -13.69 -2.49
CA SER A 259 -10.99 -14.35 -1.56
C SER A 259 -9.56 -14.27 -2.04
N LEU A 260 -8.62 -14.30 -1.11
CA LEU A 260 -7.19 -14.34 -1.42
C LEU A 260 -6.49 -15.29 -0.45
N ARG A 261 -5.72 -16.21 -1.00
CA ARG A 261 -4.67 -16.95 -0.29
C ARG A 261 -3.35 -16.71 -0.98
N MET A 262 -2.42 -16.07 -0.26
CA MET A 262 -1.14 -15.66 -0.84
C MET A 262 0.01 -15.96 0.11
N LYS A 263 1.05 -16.61 -0.40
CA LYS A 263 2.33 -16.74 0.29
C LYS A 263 2.99 -15.37 0.36
N HIS A 264 3.30 -14.92 1.58
CA HIS A 264 4.08 -13.71 1.84
C HIS A 264 5.05 -13.99 3.00
N THR A 265 6.34 -13.99 2.71
CA THR A 265 7.39 -14.27 3.69
C THR A 265 7.65 -13.04 4.55
N PHE A 266 7.71 -13.20 5.88
CA PHE A 266 7.95 -12.12 6.83
C PHE A 266 9.41 -11.64 6.78
N TYR A 267 10.34 -12.60 6.65
CA TYR A 267 11.78 -12.39 6.54
C TYR A 267 12.30 -13.10 5.29
N HIS A 268 13.57 -12.95 4.92
CA HIS A 268 14.16 -13.55 3.71
C HIS A 268 14.26 -15.11 3.72
N LYS A 269 13.52 -15.79 4.59
CA LYS A 269 13.40 -17.25 4.68
C LYS A 269 11.96 -17.68 4.44
N ASP A 270 11.78 -18.86 3.86
CA ASP A 270 10.46 -19.48 3.82
C ASP A 270 10.04 -19.84 5.26
N ASP A 271 8.93 -19.25 5.68
CA ASP A 271 8.40 -19.28 7.05
C ASP A 271 7.01 -19.92 7.14
N GLY A 272 6.53 -20.52 6.04
CA GLY A 272 5.16 -21.05 5.97
C GLY A 272 4.04 -20.02 6.19
N ASN A 273 4.34 -18.71 6.21
CA ASN A 273 3.32 -17.67 6.42
C ASN A 273 2.48 -17.44 5.17
N PHE A 274 1.17 -17.26 5.38
CA PHE A 274 0.21 -16.96 4.34
C PHE A 274 -0.65 -15.78 4.78
N VAL A 275 -1.07 -14.99 3.79
CA VAL A 275 -2.26 -14.18 3.85
C VAL A 275 -3.45 -15.07 3.54
N ASP A 276 -4.47 -15.01 4.39
CA ASP A 276 -5.82 -15.47 4.10
C ASP A 276 -6.77 -14.29 4.25
N ALA A 277 -7.48 -13.90 3.19
CA ALA A 277 -8.37 -12.73 3.21
C ALA A 277 -9.70 -12.95 2.48
N THR A 278 -10.73 -12.26 2.97
CA THR A 278 -12.02 -12.07 2.30
C THR A 278 -12.16 -10.62 1.92
N LEU A 279 -12.55 -10.37 0.67
CA LEU A 279 -12.57 -9.06 0.03
C LEU A 279 -14.00 -8.67 -0.32
N VAL A 280 -14.33 -7.40 -0.13
CA VAL A 280 -15.59 -6.80 -0.59
C VAL A 280 -15.34 -5.42 -1.16
N GLY A 281 -16.08 -5.04 -2.19
CA GLY A 281 -15.82 -3.79 -2.89
C GLY A 281 -16.93 -3.35 -3.82
N ILE A 282 -16.66 -2.29 -4.57
CA ILE A 282 -17.53 -1.73 -5.61
C ILE A 282 -16.67 -1.38 -6.82
N ILE A 283 -17.17 -1.69 -8.01
CA ILE A 283 -16.67 -1.16 -9.27
C ILE A 283 -17.80 -0.38 -9.95
N GLU A 284 -17.46 0.79 -10.48
CA GLU A 284 -18.34 1.61 -11.31
C GLU A 284 -17.69 1.83 -12.68
N PHE A 285 -18.44 1.62 -13.75
CA PHE A 285 -17.92 1.80 -15.09
C PHE A 285 -18.98 2.33 -16.06
N GLU A 286 -18.50 2.98 -17.12
CA GLU A 286 -19.28 3.43 -18.26
C GLU A 286 -19.30 2.33 -19.32
N PRO A 287 -20.44 1.67 -19.56
CA PRO A 287 -20.49 0.54 -20.46
C PRO A 287 -20.15 0.91 -21.90
N ALA A 288 -20.66 2.04 -22.40
CA ALA A 288 -20.42 2.50 -23.76
C ALA A 288 -18.96 2.89 -24.03
N ALA A 289 -18.24 3.40 -23.01
CA ALA A 289 -16.85 3.82 -23.13
C ALA A 289 -15.85 2.73 -22.71
N ALA A 290 -16.33 1.58 -22.19
CA ALA A 290 -15.52 0.58 -21.51
C ALA A 290 -14.55 1.20 -20.48
N ARG A 291 -15.03 2.18 -19.71
CA ARG A 291 -14.18 3.00 -18.84
C ARG A 291 -14.57 2.81 -17.38
N ILE A 292 -13.62 2.41 -16.55
CA ILE A 292 -13.80 2.36 -15.09
C ILE A 292 -13.80 3.81 -14.57
N ARG A 293 -14.85 4.17 -13.82
CA ARG A 293 -14.96 5.45 -13.11
C ARG A 293 -14.37 5.35 -11.72
N SER A 294 -14.67 4.26 -11.02
CA SER A 294 -14.13 4.02 -9.69
C SER A 294 -13.99 2.53 -9.42
N LEU A 295 -12.98 2.19 -8.64
CA LEU A 295 -12.77 0.84 -8.13
C LEU A 295 -12.34 0.95 -6.67
N GLN A 296 -13.08 0.32 -5.78
CA GLN A 296 -12.84 0.31 -4.34
C GLN A 296 -12.92 -1.11 -3.83
N LEU A 297 -11.96 -1.52 -3.01
CA LEU A 297 -11.90 -2.87 -2.46
C LEU A 297 -11.34 -2.79 -1.04
N VAL A 298 -11.95 -3.54 -0.11
CA VAL A 298 -11.47 -3.65 1.28
C VAL A 298 -11.47 -5.10 1.72
N THR A 299 -10.58 -5.45 2.64
CA THR A 299 -10.68 -6.72 3.36
C THR A 299 -11.79 -6.64 4.39
N SER A 300 -12.79 -7.52 4.31
CA SER A 300 -13.77 -7.70 5.38
C SER A 300 -13.24 -8.59 6.51
N LYS A 301 -12.30 -9.49 6.17
CA LYS A 301 -11.53 -10.33 7.09
C LYS A 301 -10.16 -10.55 6.48
N ALA A 302 -9.09 -10.42 7.27
CA ALA A 302 -7.77 -10.85 6.82
C ALA A 302 -6.89 -11.26 8.00
N VAL A 303 -6.14 -12.34 7.82
CA VAL A 303 -5.18 -12.86 8.79
C VAL A 303 -3.86 -13.19 8.12
N TYR A 304 -2.77 -12.98 8.84
CA TYR A 304 -1.43 -13.23 8.35
C TYR A 304 -0.64 -14.14 9.31
N GLY A 305 0.03 -15.14 8.71
CA GLY A 305 0.99 -16.00 9.37
C GLY A 305 0.43 -16.95 10.44
N ALA A 306 1.32 -17.68 11.10
CA ALA A 306 0.96 -18.68 12.12
C ALA A 306 0.24 -18.05 13.34
N ASN A 307 0.61 -16.82 13.70
CA ASN A 307 0.01 -16.09 14.82
C ASN A 307 -1.35 -15.45 14.47
N LYS A 308 -1.84 -15.63 13.24
CA LYS A 308 -3.12 -15.09 12.75
C LYS A 308 -3.28 -13.59 13.04
N THR A 309 -2.22 -12.82 12.78
CA THR A 309 -2.23 -11.36 12.93
C THR A 309 -3.33 -10.79 12.06
N VAL A 310 -4.32 -10.13 12.69
CA VAL A 310 -5.43 -9.50 11.96
C VAL A 310 -4.94 -8.20 11.33
N PHE A 311 -5.29 -8.00 10.07
CA PHE A 311 -4.95 -6.79 9.34
C PHE A 311 -6.10 -6.34 8.44
N GLY A 312 -5.99 -5.12 7.94
CA GLY A 312 -6.93 -4.53 7.00
C GLY A 312 -6.19 -3.95 5.81
N VAL A 313 -6.76 -4.12 4.62
CA VAL A 313 -6.31 -3.47 3.39
C VAL A 313 -7.47 -2.71 2.78
N ALA A 314 -7.21 -1.49 2.36
CA ALA A 314 -8.12 -0.68 1.57
C ALA A 314 -7.44 -0.27 0.27
N LEU A 315 -8.14 -0.45 -0.84
CA LEU A 315 -7.73 -0.07 -2.17
C LEU A 315 -8.80 0.84 -2.77
N ARG A 316 -8.38 1.93 -3.41
CA ARG A 316 -9.27 2.86 -4.11
C ARG A 316 -8.60 3.41 -5.36
N SER A 317 -9.39 3.63 -6.41
CA SER A 317 -8.97 4.48 -7.53
C SER A 317 -8.84 5.94 -7.08
N VAL A 318 -7.82 6.63 -7.58
CA VAL A 318 -7.67 8.08 -7.41
C VAL A 318 -8.04 8.81 -8.72
N PRO A 319 -8.51 10.07 -8.63
CA PRO A 319 -8.81 10.90 -9.81
C PRO A 319 -7.58 11.20 -10.67
#